data_AF-F0QXI5-F1
#
_entry.id   AF-F0QXI5-F1
#
_cell.length_a   1.000
_cell.length_b   1.000
_cell.length_c   1.000
_cell.angle_alpha   90.00
_cell.angle_beta   90.00
_cell.angle_gamma   90.00
#
_symmetry.space_group_name_H-M   'P 1'
#
loop_
_entity.id
_entity.type
_entity.pdbx_description
1 polymer ?
#
loop_
_entity_poly.entity_id
_entity_poly.type
_entity_poly.pdbx_seq_one_letter_code
_entity_poly.pdbx_strand_id
1 'polypeptide(L)'
;MFLGLWVKVLNNGVRYSISHSIINLLSTKDFKNNSIINFIITMFNNAHSFGVPEDIRSVYIHGNVSYRRVYGYVMYIRRYKSVSVHIGVNRIRYDFGNCANYWGWQVLAHEFAHLVGIGGGHYLRHGNVHLNVAKELLLGSLPTEIAIPSTYYLLIDYSLGDCKRGYSSVSRRLVIGELDRLVGDYSINPGYYINCSDRLLSLMNTCSKHMKESRDDFS
;
A
#
# COMPACT_ATOMS: atom_id res chain seq x y z
N MET A 1 -12.80 -5.10 30.06
CA MET A 1 -13.38 -4.19 29.05
C MET A 1 -12.99 -4.71 27.67
N PHE A 2 -13.91 -5.40 26.97
CA PHE A 2 -13.62 -5.96 25.65
C PHE A 2 -13.62 -4.82 24.62
N LEU A 3 -12.44 -4.35 24.22
CA LEU A 3 -12.30 -3.56 22.99
C LEU A 3 -12.81 -4.44 21.84
N GLY A 4 -13.92 -4.04 21.22
CA GLY A 4 -14.46 -4.75 20.06
C GLY A 4 -13.38 -4.90 18.99
N LEU A 5 -13.29 -6.05 18.32
CA LEU A 5 -12.26 -6.35 17.31
C LEU A 5 -12.20 -5.32 16.14
N TRP A 6 -13.24 -4.48 16.02
CA TRP A 6 -13.51 -3.58 14.92
C TRP A 6 -13.82 -2.17 15.43
N VAL A 7 -13.29 -1.17 14.73
CA VAL A 7 -13.79 0.21 14.78
C VAL A 7 -14.78 0.40 13.64
N LYS A 8 -15.96 0.95 13.96
CA LYS A 8 -17.04 1.18 13.02
C LYS A 8 -17.32 2.67 12.90
N VAL A 9 -17.31 3.21 11.69
CA VAL A 9 -17.56 4.63 11.41
C VAL A 9 -18.52 4.77 10.24
N LEU A 10 -19.40 5.77 10.29
CA LEU A 10 -20.24 6.18 9.16
C LEU A 10 -19.73 7.54 8.67
N ASN A 11 -19.35 7.63 7.40
CA ASN A 11 -18.93 8.89 6.77
C ASN A 11 -19.61 9.02 5.42
N ASN A 12 -20.32 10.12 5.18
CA ASN A 12 -21.05 10.40 3.94
C ASN A 12 -21.93 9.25 3.43
N GLY A 13 -22.58 8.53 4.35
CA GLY A 13 -23.44 7.38 4.01
C GLY A 13 -22.70 6.07 3.70
N VAL A 14 -21.36 6.04 3.82
CA VAL A 14 -20.52 4.84 3.68
C VAL A 14 -20.14 4.31 5.06
N ARG A 15 -20.35 3.01 5.28
CA ARG A 15 -20.00 2.32 6.53
C ARG A 15 -18.57 1.76 6.46
N TYR A 16 -17.69 2.25 7.30
CA TYR A 16 -16.33 1.75 7.46
C TYR A 16 -16.27 0.79 8.66
N SER A 17 -15.69 -0.39 8.46
CA SER A 17 -15.38 -1.36 9.51
C SER A 17 -13.91 -1.74 9.41
N ILE A 18 -13.10 -1.25 10.34
CA ILE A 18 -11.64 -1.37 10.32
C ILE A 18 -11.19 -2.19 11.52
N SER A 19 -10.42 -3.25 11.31
CA SER A 19 -9.95 -4.05 12.45
C SER A 19 -8.90 -3.29 13.27
N HIS A 20 -8.90 -3.49 14.59
CA HIS A 20 -7.93 -2.83 15.47
C HIS A 20 -6.47 -3.14 15.11
N SER A 21 -6.21 -4.34 14.59
CA SER A 21 -4.88 -4.72 14.10
C SER A 21 -4.38 -3.84 12.95
N ILE A 22 -5.28 -3.30 12.11
CA ILE A 22 -4.93 -2.35 11.05
C ILE A 22 -4.56 -1.00 11.66
N ILE A 23 -5.39 -0.49 12.56
CA ILE A 23 -5.12 0.79 13.24
C ILE A 23 -3.76 0.72 13.97
N ASN A 24 -3.51 -0.38 14.66
CA ASN A 24 -2.25 -0.62 15.36
C ASN A 24 -1.07 -0.84 14.41
N LEU A 25 -1.28 -1.35 13.18
CA LEU A 25 -0.23 -1.46 12.18
C LEU A 25 0.15 -0.08 11.66
N LEU A 26 -0.85 0.72 11.29
CA LEU A 26 -0.69 2.01 10.63
C LEU A 26 -0.29 3.15 11.58
N SER A 27 -0.32 2.89 12.89
CA SER A 27 0.04 3.87 13.90
C SER A 27 1.52 4.26 13.83
N THR A 28 1.73 5.57 13.82
CA THR A 28 3.01 6.26 14.04
C THR A 28 2.94 6.96 15.40
N LYS A 29 4.09 7.23 16.02
CA LYS A 29 4.17 7.77 17.39
C LYS A 29 3.38 9.08 17.57
N ASP A 30 3.24 9.85 16.49
CA ASP A 30 2.70 11.20 16.52
C ASP A 30 1.19 11.27 16.21
N PHE A 31 0.55 10.15 15.85
CA PHE A 31 -0.83 10.15 15.36
C PHE A 31 -1.75 9.24 16.19
N LYS A 32 -2.81 9.85 16.74
CA LYS A 32 -3.86 9.14 17.49
C LYS A 32 -4.73 8.29 16.56
N ASN A 33 -5.40 7.27 17.12
CA ASN A 33 -6.29 6.36 16.39
C ASN A 33 -7.34 7.07 15.51
N ASN A 34 -7.94 8.16 16.00
CA ASN A 34 -8.94 8.90 15.22
C ASN A 34 -8.34 9.55 13.97
N SER A 35 -7.08 10.02 14.03
CA SER A 35 -6.38 10.54 12.87
C SER A 35 -6.13 9.45 11.83
N ILE A 36 -5.72 8.25 12.27
CA ILE A 36 -5.51 7.10 11.39
C ILE A 36 -6.80 6.71 10.66
N ILE A 37 -7.92 6.63 11.38
CA ILE A 37 -9.22 6.31 10.78
C ILE A 37 -9.62 7.38 9.76
N ASN A 38 -9.45 8.67 10.10
CA ASN A 38 -9.75 9.76 9.19
C ASN A 38 -8.88 9.70 7.93
N PHE A 39 -7.58 9.42 8.07
CA PHE A 39 -6.68 9.27 6.92
C PHE A 39 -7.09 8.11 6.00
N ILE A 40 -7.48 6.97 6.56
CA ILE A 40 -8.01 5.83 5.78
C ILE A 40 -9.27 6.25 4.99
N ILE A 41 -10.21 6.93 5.66
CA ILE A 41 -11.46 7.40 5.05
C ILE A 41 -11.16 8.43 3.95
N THR A 42 -10.30 9.40 4.21
CA THR A 42 -9.87 10.40 3.23
C THR A 42 -9.23 9.74 2.02
N MET A 43 -8.34 8.76 2.23
CA MET A 43 -7.69 8.03 1.15
C MET A 43 -8.69 7.26 0.29
N PHE A 44 -9.62 6.55 0.91
CA PHE A 44 -10.67 5.85 0.16
C PHE A 44 -11.56 6.83 -0.62
N ASN A 45 -11.96 7.95 0.01
CA ASN A 45 -12.79 8.96 -0.64
C ASN A 45 -12.05 9.62 -1.82
N ASN A 46 -10.76 9.89 -1.71
CA ASN A 46 -9.94 10.43 -2.80
C ASN A 46 -9.87 9.45 -3.99
N ALA A 47 -9.96 8.14 -3.74
CA ALA A 47 -9.95 7.12 -4.78
C ALA A 47 -11.14 7.25 -5.76
N HIS A 48 -12.25 7.86 -5.35
CA HIS A 48 -13.38 8.14 -6.25
C HIS A 48 -12.99 9.05 -7.42
N SER A 49 -12.10 10.04 -7.19
CA SER A 49 -11.61 10.92 -8.25
C SER A 49 -10.84 10.18 -9.35
N PHE A 50 -10.37 8.97 -9.06
CA PHE A 50 -9.69 8.08 -10.00
C PHE A 50 -10.63 7.01 -10.58
N GLY A 51 -11.93 7.08 -10.34
CA GLY A 51 -12.91 6.15 -10.92
C GLY A 51 -13.19 4.91 -10.07
N VAL A 52 -12.95 4.95 -8.75
CA VAL A 52 -13.56 3.98 -7.82
C VAL A 52 -15.07 4.26 -7.73
N PRO A 53 -15.95 3.24 -7.82
CA PRO A 53 -17.40 3.45 -7.86
C PRO A 53 -17.94 4.25 -6.67
N GLU A 54 -18.65 5.34 -6.95
CA GLU A 54 -19.27 6.20 -5.92
C GLU A 54 -20.45 5.53 -5.19
N ASP A 55 -20.97 4.44 -5.74
CA ASP A 55 -22.13 3.75 -5.19
C ASP A 55 -21.79 2.82 -4.01
N ILE A 56 -20.52 2.71 -3.62
CA ILE A 56 -20.04 1.90 -2.50
C ILE A 56 -20.70 2.37 -1.20
N ARG A 57 -21.24 1.40 -0.44
CA ARG A 57 -21.97 1.61 0.82
C ARG A 57 -21.23 1.09 2.04
N SER A 58 -20.24 0.22 1.85
CA SER A 58 -19.47 -0.32 2.95
C SER A 58 -18.03 -0.65 2.55
N VAL A 59 -17.10 -0.37 3.45
CA VAL A 59 -15.68 -0.67 3.31
C VAL A 59 -15.25 -1.44 4.56
N TYR A 60 -14.77 -2.66 4.36
CA TYR A 60 -14.23 -3.51 5.41
C TYR A 60 -12.72 -3.62 5.24
N ILE A 61 -11.95 -3.39 6.30
CA ILE A 61 -10.49 -3.51 6.26
C ILE A 61 -10.04 -4.48 7.35
N HIS A 62 -9.55 -5.64 6.90
CA HIS A 62 -9.21 -6.79 7.71
C HIS A 62 -7.69 -6.87 7.88
N GLY A 63 -7.22 -6.98 9.13
CA GLY A 63 -5.79 -7.20 9.41
C GLY A 63 -5.31 -8.65 9.29
N ASN A 64 -5.97 -9.44 8.44
CA ASN A 64 -5.56 -10.81 8.15
C ASN A 64 -5.75 -11.12 6.67
N VAL A 65 -4.74 -11.78 6.09
CA VAL A 65 -4.75 -12.32 4.73
C VAL A 65 -4.62 -13.83 4.85
N SER A 66 -5.63 -14.57 4.39
CA SER A 66 -5.60 -16.05 4.38
C SER A 66 -4.57 -16.61 3.39
N TYR A 67 -4.17 -15.83 2.39
CA TYR A 67 -3.25 -16.23 1.33
C TYR A 67 -1.79 -15.92 1.72
N ARG A 68 -1.02 -16.95 2.08
CA ARG A 68 0.34 -16.84 2.66
C ARG A 68 1.39 -16.08 1.81
N ARG A 69 1.08 -15.74 0.55
CA ARG A 69 2.06 -15.17 -0.41
C ARG A 69 1.92 -13.67 -0.67
N VAL A 70 0.85 -13.00 -0.24
CA VAL A 70 0.66 -11.55 -0.49
C VAL A 70 0.69 -10.72 0.79
N TYR A 71 0.93 -9.41 0.67
CA TYR A 71 0.84 -8.45 1.79
C TYR A 71 -0.56 -7.83 1.91
N GLY A 72 -1.30 -7.76 0.80
CA GLY A 72 -2.69 -7.36 0.78
C GLY A 72 -3.45 -7.96 -0.40
N TYR A 73 -4.77 -7.83 -0.37
CA TYR A 73 -5.64 -7.95 -1.54
C TYR A 73 -6.93 -7.16 -1.29
N VAL A 74 -7.60 -6.76 -2.37
CA VAL A 74 -8.92 -6.10 -2.32
C VAL A 74 -9.98 -6.88 -3.09
N MET A 75 -11.21 -6.80 -2.61
CA MET A 75 -12.40 -7.31 -3.27
C MET A 75 -13.51 -6.25 -3.30
N TYR A 76 -14.08 -5.98 -4.47
CA TYR A 76 -15.34 -5.28 -4.62
C TYR A 76 -16.47 -6.26 -4.91
N ILE A 77 -17.47 -6.31 -4.03
CA ILE A 77 -18.63 -7.17 -4.14
C ILE A 77 -19.80 -6.30 -4.62
N ARG A 78 -19.94 -6.18 -5.95
CA ARG A 78 -20.93 -5.31 -6.61
C ARG A 78 -22.35 -5.48 -6.09
N ARG A 79 -22.79 -6.73 -5.85
CA ARG A 79 -24.14 -7.04 -5.32
C ARG A 79 -24.45 -6.31 -4.01
N TYR A 80 -23.44 -6.17 -3.15
CA TYR A 80 -23.57 -5.52 -1.84
C TYR A 80 -23.03 -4.09 -1.84
N LYS A 81 -22.51 -3.60 -2.98
CA LYS A 81 -21.81 -2.32 -3.10
C LYS A 81 -20.75 -2.17 -2.01
N SER A 82 -20.00 -3.24 -1.78
CA SER A 82 -19.08 -3.33 -0.65
C SER A 82 -17.66 -3.57 -1.12
N VAL A 83 -16.70 -2.93 -0.48
CA VAL A 83 -15.27 -3.20 -0.60
C VAL A 83 -14.80 -3.97 0.62
N SER A 84 -13.94 -4.96 0.42
CA SER A 84 -13.24 -5.69 1.46
C SER A 84 -11.76 -5.71 1.13
N VAL A 85 -10.96 -5.06 1.96
CA VAL A 85 -9.50 -5.02 1.88
C VAL A 85 -8.94 -5.91 2.96
N HIS A 86 -7.99 -6.75 2.61
CA HIS A 86 -7.28 -7.62 3.53
C HIS A 86 -5.81 -7.26 3.53
N ILE A 87 -5.23 -7.03 4.71
CA ILE A 87 -3.81 -6.68 4.88
C ILE A 87 -3.18 -7.65 5.88
N GLY A 88 -2.04 -8.23 5.50
CA GLY A 88 -1.31 -9.23 6.27
C GLY A 88 -0.51 -8.63 7.40
N VAL A 89 -1.18 -8.08 8.43
CA VAL A 89 -0.56 -7.30 9.53
C VAL A 89 0.64 -7.99 10.15
N ASN A 90 0.51 -9.27 10.53
CA ASN A 90 1.58 -10.01 11.19
C ASN A 90 2.79 -10.20 10.26
N ARG A 91 2.54 -10.43 8.97
CA ARG A 91 3.60 -10.60 7.98
C ARG A 91 4.32 -9.28 7.71
N ILE A 92 3.59 -8.18 7.55
CA ILE A 92 4.17 -6.85 7.37
C ILE A 92 5.05 -6.49 8.57
N ARG A 93 4.58 -6.71 9.79
CA ARG A 93 5.38 -6.48 11.01
C ARG A 93 6.64 -7.35 11.04
N TYR A 94 6.52 -8.61 10.66
CA TYR A 94 7.63 -9.54 10.63
C TYR A 94 8.68 -9.17 9.57
N ASP A 95 8.24 -8.86 8.35
CA ASP A 95 9.13 -8.60 7.21
C ASP A 95 9.74 -7.20 7.23
N PHE A 96 9.06 -6.21 7.85
CA PHE A 96 9.48 -4.80 7.77
C PHE A 96 9.82 -4.17 9.12
N GLY A 97 9.64 -4.87 10.25
CA GLY A 97 10.12 -4.43 11.56
C GLY A 97 9.75 -2.97 11.87
N ASN A 98 10.76 -2.10 11.99
CA ASN A 98 10.60 -0.70 12.38
C ASN A 98 9.89 0.18 11.33
N CYS A 99 9.83 -0.24 10.07
CA CYS A 99 9.14 0.48 8.99
C CYS A 99 7.77 -0.13 8.62
N ALA A 100 7.27 -1.09 9.41
CA ALA A 100 6.03 -1.80 9.13
C ALA A 100 4.80 -0.90 8.99
N ASN A 101 4.76 0.24 9.67
CA ASN A 101 3.66 1.20 9.58
C ASN A 101 3.58 1.87 8.20
N TYR A 102 4.69 2.40 7.69
CA TYR A 102 4.78 3.01 6.36
C TYR A 102 4.56 1.95 5.26
N TRP A 103 5.05 0.73 5.47
CA TRP A 103 4.73 -0.38 4.58
C TRP A 103 3.25 -0.77 4.62
N GLY A 104 2.60 -0.65 5.78
CA GLY A 104 1.16 -0.83 5.90
C GLY A 104 0.37 0.23 5.12
N TRP A 105 0.78 1.49 5.20
CA TRP A 105 0.15 2.59 4.47
C TRP A 105 0.30 2.42 2.95
N GLN A 106 1.49 2.05 2.48
CA GLN A 106 1.69 1.81 1.05
C GLN A 106 0.85 0.64 0.54
N VAL A 107 0.76 -0.48 1.30
CA VAL A 107 -0.11 -1.61 0.94
C VAL A 107 -1.57 -1.17 0.89
N LEU A 108 -2.05 -0.36 1.84
CA LEU A 108 -3.44 0.11 1.81
C LEU A 108 -3.75 0.95 0.56
N ALA A 109 -2.88 1.91 0.23
CA ALA A 109 -3.03 2.73 -0.98
C ALA A 109 -2.94 1.88 -2.26
N HIS A 110 -2.03 0.91 -2.27
CA HIS A 110 -1.89 -0.07 -3.35
C HIS A 110 -3.20 -0.85 -3.56
N GLU A 111 -3.79 -1.38 -2.49
CA GLU A 111 -5.06 -2.11 -2.58
C GLU A 111 -6.24 -1.23 -2.98
N PHE A 112 -6.27 0.04 -2.59
CA PHE A 112 -7.29 0.97 -3.08
C PHE A 112 -7.12 1.32 -4.57
N ALA A 113 -5.88 1.45 -5.06
CA ALA A 113 -5.62 1.72 -6.47
C ALA A 113 -6.12 0.59 -7.39
N HIS A 114 -6.15 -0.66 -6.92
CA HIS A 114 -6.75 -1.78 -7.66
C HIS A 114 -8.24 -1.60 -7.99
N LEU A 115 -8.98 -0.80 -7.20
CA LEU A 115 -10.41 -0.53 -7.40
C LEU A 115 -10.70 0.45 -8.54
N VAL A 116 -9.67 1.15 -9.05
CA VAL A 116 -9.79 2.10 -10.15
C VAL A 116 -10.34 1.40 -11.39
N GLY A 117 -11.44 1.93 -11.93
CA GLY A 117 -12.02 1.41 -13.19
C GLY A 117 -12.66 0.02 -13.05
N ILE A 118 -12.86 -0.50 -11.83
CA ILE A 118 -13.41 -1.84 -11.59
C ILE A 118 -14.83 -2.04 -12.16
N GLY A 119 -15.55 -0.95 -12.45
CA GLY A 119 -16.81 -0.96 -13.19
C GLY A 119 -16.72 -1.58 -14.60
N GLY A 120 -15.51 -1.64 -15.18
CA GLY A 120 -15.21 -2.32 -16.44
C GLY A 120 -14.95 -3.83 -16.32
N GLY A 121 -15.08 -4.42 -15.13
CA GLY A 121 -15.03 -5.87 -14.91
C GLY A 121 -13.67 -6.47 -14.50
N HIS A 122 -12.61 -5.65 -14.43
CA HIS A 122 -11.28 -6.09 -14.02
C HIS A 122 -10.62 -5.10 -13.05
N TYR A 123 -9.86 -5.61 -12.08
CA TYR A 123 -8.99 -4.79 -11.23
C TYR A 123 -7.86 -4.21 -12.07
N LEU A 124 -7.44 -2.99 -11.72
CA LEU A 124 -6.32 -2.34 -12.38
C LEU A 124 -5.05 -3.16 -12.14
N ARG A 125 -4.35 -3.55 -13.22
CA ARG A 125 -3.07 -4.28 -13.13
C ARG A 125 -1.96 -3.34 -12.64
N HIS A 126 -0.90 -3.92 -12.08
CA HIS A 126 0.32 -3.22 -11.66
C HIS A 126 1.07 -2.61 -12.86
N GLY A 127 0.63 -1.45 -13.32
CA GLY A 127 1.22 -0.66 -14.39
C GLY A 127 1.30 0.82 -14.01
N ASN A 128 1.69 1.68 -14.95
CA ASN A 128 1.96 3.10 -14.66
C ASN A 128 0.75 3.81 -14.04
N VAL A 129 -0.46 3.49 -14.50
CA VAL A 129 -1.70 4.07 -13.95
C VAL A 129 -1.87 3.67 -12.48
N HIS A 130 -1.66 2.40 -12.14
CA HIS A 130 -1.80 1.92 -10.76
C HIS A 130 -0.76 2.56 -9.84
N LEU A 131 0.50 2.62 -10.26
CA LEU A 131 1.55 3.26 -9.47
C LEU A 131 1.21 4.73 -9.21
N ASN A 132 0.80 5.46 -10.25
CA ASN A 132 0.45 6.87 -10.13
C ASN A 132 -0.73 7.08 -9.19
N VAL A 133 -1.81 6.30 -9.32
CA VAL A 133 -2.95 6.43 -8.41
C VAL A 133 -2.54 6.11 -6.98
N ALA A 134 -1.84 5.01 -6.73
CA ALA A 134 -1.40 4.65 -5.38
C ALA A 134 -0.51 5.76 -4.77
N LYS A 135 0.36 6.38 -5.56
CA LYS A 135 1.18 7.53 -5.16
C LYS A 135 0.32 8.76 -4.81
N GLU A 136 -0.61 9.14 -5.68
CA GLU A 136 -1.51 10.27 -5.43
C GLU A 136 -2.40 10.05 -4.20
N LEU A 137 -2.84 8.81 -3.94
CA LEU A 137 -3.58 8.46 -2.73
C LEU A 137 -2.72 8.63 -1.46
N LEU A 138 -1.44 8.31 -1.50
CA LEU A 138 -0.54 8.53 -0.37
C LEU A 138 -0.30 10.03 -0.14
N LEU A 139 0.10 10.76 -1.20
CA LEU A 139 0.47 12.16 -1.11
C LEU A 139 -0.72 13.09 -0.85
N GLY A 140 -1.90 12.77 -1.39
CA GLY A 140 -3.11 13.58 -1.28
C GLY A 140 -3.96 13.30 -0.03
N SER A 141 -3.64 12.25 0.74
CA SER A 141 -4.49 11.84 1.89
C SER A 141 -3.76 11.74 3.22
N LEU A 142 -2.42 11.74 3.21
CA LEU A 142 -1.60 11.59 4.40
C LEU A 142 -0.76 12.84 4.65
N PRO A 143 -0.44 13.14 5.91
CA PRO A 143 0.55 14.16 6.24
C PRO A 143 1.93 13.73 5.73
N THR A 144 2.79 14.70 5.41
CA THR A 144 4.08 14.49 4.75
C THR A 144 4.96 13.47 5.48
N GLU A 145 4.96 13.45 6.82
CA GLU A 145 5.80 12.54 7.62
C GLU A 145 5.39 11.06 7.48
N ILE A 146 4.20 10.78 6.95
CA ILE A 146 3.71 9.43 6.61
C ILE A 146 3.74 9.23 5.10
N ALA A 147 3.28 10.21 4.33
CA ALA A 147 3.10 10.12 2.89
C ALA A 147 4.43 9.85 2.17
N ILE A 148 5.49 10.56 2.53
CA ILE A 148 6.80 10.46 1.88
C ILE A 148 7.46 9.10 2.13
N PRO A 149 7.62 8.64 3.38
CA PRO A 149 8.09 7.28 3.66
C PRO A 149 7.28 6.18 2.96
N SER A 150 5.96 6.28 2.99
CA SER A 150 5.08 5.26 2.40
C SER A 150 5.21 5.25 0.88
N THR A 151 5.33 6.42 0.25
CA THR A 151 5.56 6.55 -1.20
C THR A 151 6.93 5.99 -1.59
N TYR A 152 7.96 6.24 -0.78
CA TYR A 152 9.27 5.62 -0.99
C TYR A 152 9.17 4.10 -1.00
N TYR A 153 8.47 3.50 -0.03
CA TYR A 153 8.29 2.05 0.03
C TYR A 153 7.39 1.48 -1.07
N LEU A 154 6.39 2.23 -1.53
CA LEU A 154 5.62 1.87 -2.74
C LEU A 154 6.56 1.74 -3.95
N LEU A 155 7.44 2.72 -4.16
CA LEU A 155 8.39 2.70 -5.27
C LEU A 155 9.42 1.56 -5.12
N ILE A 156 9.89 1.28 -3.90
CA ILE A 156 10.71 0.11 -3.64
C ILE A 156 9.95 -1.18 -4.01
N ASP A 157 8.69 -1.34 -3.59
CA ASP A 157 7.90 -2.53 -3.90
C ASP A 157 7.74 -2.75 -5.42
N TYR A 158 7.51 -1.67 -6.17
CA TYR A 158 7.48 -1.67 -7.63
C TYR A 158 8.83 -1.98 -8.28
N SER A 159 9.94 -1.54 -7.67
CA SER A 159 11.30 -1.83 -8.15
C SER A 159 11.67 -3.32 -7.99
N LEU A 160 11.00 -4.04 -7.10
CA LEU A 160 11.15 -5.49 -6.93
C LEU A 160 10.38 -6.30 -7.99
N GLY A 161 9.73 -5.66 -8.96
CA GLY A 161 8.96 -6.32 -10.02
C GLY A 161 9.74 -7.36 -10.83
N ASP A 162 11.04 -7.12 -11.09
CA ASP A 162 11.86 -8.05 -11.88
C ASP A 162 12.17 -9.36 -11.12
N CYS A 163 12.28 -9.32 -9.79
CA CYS A 163 12.43 -10.54 -8.99
C CYS A 163 11.09 -11.20 -8.66
N LYS A 164 10.00 -10.44 -8.67
CA LYS A 164 8.64 -10.94 -8.57
C LYS A 164 8.03 -11.09 -9.97
N ARG A 165 8.62 -11.93 -10.84
CA ARG A 165 8.23 -12.09 -12.27
C ARG A 165 6.72 -11.86 -12.52
N GLY A 166 6.39 -10.83 -13.29
CA GLY A 166 5.01 -10.48 -13.65
C GLY A 166 4.25 -9.64 -12.62
N TYR A 167 4.89 -9.23 -11.51
CA TYR A 167 4.31 -8.38 -10.47
C TYR A 167 4.10 -6.94 -10.92
N SER A 168 4.95 -6.39 -11.80
CA SER A 168 4.78 -5.03 -12.29
C SER A 168 5.20 -4.93 -13.75
N SER A 169 4.43 -4.16 -14.52
CA SER A 169 4.73 -3.76 -15.89
C SER A 169 5.29 -2.33 -15.98
N VAL A 170 5.51 -1.68 -14.82
CA VAL A 170 6.08 -0.34 -14.76
C VAL A 170 7.56 -0.37 -15.15
N SER A 171 7.98 0.59 -15.97
CA SER A 171 9.38 0.73 -16.35
C SER A 171 10.26 1.02 -15.13
N ARG A 172 11.32 0.22 -14.95
CA ARG A 172 12.32 0.44 -13.89
C ARG A 172 12.93 1.84 -13.93
N ARG A 173 13.16 2.42 -15.11
CA ARG A 173 13.69 3.78 -15.24
C ARG A 173 12.75 4.82 -14.65
N LEU A 174 11.44 4.63 -14.83
CA LEU A 174 10.42 5.50 -14.24
C LEU A 174 10.45 5.39 -12.71
N VAL A 175 10.51 4.17 -12.18
CA VAL A 175 10.59 3.95 -10.72
C VAL A 175 11.85 4.59 -10.11
N ILE A 176 13.01 4.42 -10.75
CA ILE A 176 14.26 5.05 -10.30
C ILE A 176 14.17 6.58 -10.36
N GLY A 177 13.66 7.16 -11.46
CA GLY A 177 13.50 8.60 -11.57
C GLY A 177 12.56 9.19 -10.51
N GLU A 178 11.49 8.48 -10.16
CA GLU A 178 10.60 8.88 -9.06
C GLU A 178 11.27 8.75 -7.68
N LEU A 179 12.08 7.71 -7.46
CA LEU A 179 12.87 7.58 -6.24
C LEU A 179 13.89 8.72 -6.10
N ASP A 180 14.63 9.02 -7.16
CA ASP A 180 15.62 10.10 -7.17
C ASP A 180 14.96 11.46 -6.89
N ARG A 181 13.79 11.71 -7.50
CA ARG A 181 13.01 12.92 -7.24
C ARG A 181 12.53 12.98 -5.79
N LEU A 182 11.99 11.88 -5.25
CA LEU A 182 11.54 11.83 -3.86
C LEU A 182 12.69 12.07 -2.88
N VAL A 183 13.87 11.51 -3.17
CA VAL A 183 15.10 11.70 -2.39
C VAL A 183 15.58 13.15 -2.45
N GLY A 184 15.60 13.75 -3.63
CA GLY A 184 16.03 15.14 -3.83
C GLY A 184 15.06 16.16 -3.19
N ASP A 185 13.76 16.03 -3.47
CA ASP A 185 12.74 17.00 -3.05
C ASP A 185 12.52 16.98 -1.53
N TYR A 186 12.69 15.82 -0.88
CA TYR A 186 12.37 15.64 0.54
C TYR A 186 13.58 15.26 1.41
N SER A 187 14.81 15.29 0.87
CA SER A 187 16.04 14.96 1.60
C SER A 187 15.97 13.60 2.32
N ILE A 188 15.34 12.61 1.69
CA ILE A 188 15.23 11.26 2.24
C ILE A 188 16.62 10.65 2.32
N ASN A 189 16.97 10.01 3.44
CA ASN A 189 18.18 9.20 3.54
C ASN A 189 17.86 7.74 3.14
N PRO A 190 18.22 7.28 1.93
CA PRO A 190 17.87 5.93 1.47
C PRO A 190 18.41 4.84 2.40
N GLY A 191 19.60 5.06 2.98
CA GLY A 191 20.21 4.12 3.92
C GLY A 191 19.38 3.94 5.19
N TYR A 192 18.76 5.01 5.70
CA TYR A 192 17.85 4.92 6.86
C TYR A 192 16.60 4.09 6.54
N TYR A 193 15.96 4.32 5.39
CA TYR A 193 14.73 3.62 5.01
C TYR A 193 14.99 2.19 4.54
N ILE A 194 16.13 1.87 3.95
CA ILE A 194 16.45 0.49 3.53
C ILE A 194 16.90 -0.36 4.73
N ASN A 195 17.63 0.22 5.69
CA ASN A 195 18.14 -0.50 6.87
C ASN A 195 17.09 -0.65 7.98
N CYS A 196 15.83 -0.30 7.75
CA CYS A 196 14.76 -0.46 8.74
C CYS A 196 14.42 -1.94 9.05
N SER A 197 14.82 -2.87 8.17
CA SER A 197 14.59 -4.31 8.33
C SER A 197 15.65 -5.15 7.59
N ASP A 198 16.26 -6.09 8.30
CA ASP A 198 17.18 -7.08 7.71
C ASP A 198 16.51 -7.92 6.61
N ARG A 199 15.21 -8.16 6.73
CA ARG A 199 14.44 -8.92 5.73
C ARG A 199 14.20 -8.12 4.46
N LEU A 200 13.93 -6.81 4.59
CA LEU A 200 13.86 -5.93 3.44
C LEU A 200 15.22 -5.87 2.74
N LEU A 201 16.29 -5.70 3.49
CA LEU A 201 17.65 -5.67 2.96
C LEU A 201 17.98 -7.00 2.25
N SER A 202 17.66 -8.13 2.87
CA SER A 202 17.82 -9.47 2.29
C SER A 202 17.01 -9.63 1.00
N LEU A 203 15.77 -9.17 0.97
CA LEU A 203 14.92 -9.19 -0.22
C LEU A 203 15.52 -8.36 -1.35
N MET A 204 15.95 -7.12 -1.07
CA MET A 204 16.59 -6.24 -2.05
C MET A 204 17.89 -6.83 -2.59
N ASN A 205 18.72 -7.42 -1.72
CA ASN A 205 19.97 -8.08 -2.10
C ASN A 205 19.73 -9.31 -2.98
N THR A 206 18.72 -10.12 -2.65
CA THR A 206 18.35 -11.31 -3.42
C THR A 206 17.83 -10.93 -4.81
N CYS A 207 16.96 -9.91 -4.87
CA CYS A 207 16.48 -9.36 -6.14
C CYS A 207 17.62 -8.78 -6.99
N SER A 208 18.57 -8.09 -6.38
CA SER A 208 19.74 -7.54 -7.08
C SER A 208 20.68 -8.61 -7.65
N LYS A 209 20.79 -9.77 -6.99
CA LYS A 209 21.55 -10.93 -7.51
C LYS A 209 20.88 -11.55 -8.73
N HIS A 210 19.56 -11.81 -8.66
CA HIS A 210 18.80 -12.33 -9.80
C HIS A 210 18.83 -11.41 -11.03
N MET A 211 18.91 -10.10 -10.82
CA MET A 211 19.08 -9.14 -11.91
C MET A 211 20.45 -9.21 -12.60
N LYS A 212 21.51 -9.57 -11.87
CA LYS A 212 22.86 -9.75 -12.45
C LYS A 212 22.92 -11.05 -13.26
N GLU A 213 22.44 -12.15 -12.67
CA GLU A 213 22.41 -13.46 -13.33
C GLU A 213 21.56 -13.45 -14.61
N SER A 214 20.42 -12.73 -14.63
CA SER A 214 19.59 -12.59 -15.84
C SER A 214 20.23 -11.77 -16.98
N ARG A 215 21.33 -11.04 -16.73
CA ARG A 215 22.09 -10.36 -17.79
C ARG A 215 23.14 -11.27 -18.41
N ASP A 216 23.67 -12.20 -17.63
CA ASP A 216 24.72 -13.12 -18.07
C ASP A 216 24.15 -14.28 -18.92
N ASP A 217 22.85 -14.58 -18.82
CA ASP A 217 22.14 -15.56 -19.67
C ASP A 217 21.79 -15.02 -21.09
N PHE A 218 22.04 -13.74 -21.37
CA PHE A 218 21.82 -13.11 -22.69
C PHE A 218 23.10 -12.51 -23.31
N SER A 219 24.25 -12.77 -22.71
CA SER A 219 25.60 -12.45 -23.23
C SER A 219 26.31 -13.69 -23.72
#